data_AF-A0A6C1KBU1-F1
#
_entry.id   AF-A0A6C1KBU1-F1
#
_cell.length_a   1.000
_cell.length_b   1.000
_cell.length_c   1.000
_cell.angle_alpha   90.00
_cell.angle_beta   90.00
_cell.angle_gamma   90.00
#
_symmetry.space_group_name_H-M   'P 1'
#
loop_
_entity.id
_entity.type
_entity.pdbx_description
1 polymer ?
#
loop_
_entity_poly.entity_id
_entity_poly.type
_entity_poly.pdbx_seq_one_letter_code
_entity_poly.pdbx_strand_id
1 'polypeptide(L)'
;MAGAAGRVRRVEQRLEAVLAAAPGRRVRAVLRDPGIAQPHRASGPDVRFHRGARPCLRRRRKRGQERQALGRSRGGFSTKIHLKSDFDGRPIAFHLTGGEAGDSPIFKLLLDLGPDITPRAAVADKGYDAKANRAIARARGIAPAIPFKSNARDRPTFFPKALYRGRARIEQCFGKLKRFKRVALRCEKTECGFAAIVALALSFILIKSVHTA
;
A
#
# COMPACT_ATOMS: atom_id res chain seq x y z
N MET A 1 6.81 -44.35 -36.41
CA MET A 1 6.21 -44.67 -35.10
C MET A 1 5.55 -43.41 -34.56
N ALA A 2 4.25 -43.50 -34.31
CA ALA A 2 3.31 -42.40 -34.08
C ALA A 2 3.34 -41.84 -32.65
N GLY A 3 2.84 -40.61 -32.48
CA GLY A 3 2.48 -40.03 -31.18
C GLY A 3 2.24 -38.53 -31.24
N ALA A 4 0.97 -38.12 -31.30
CA ALA A 4 0.49 -36.75 -31.49
C ALA A 4 0.05 -36.05 -30.17
N ALA A 5 -0.36 -34.78 -30.34
CA ALA A 5 -1.11 -33.88 -29.44
C ALA A 5 -0.27 -33.09 -28.42
N GLY A 6 -0.33 -31.76 -28.29
CA GLY A 6 -1.34 -30.78 -28.66
C GLY A 6 -1.88 -30.10 -27.40
N ARG A 7 -1.62 -28.80 -27.22
CA ARG A 7 -2.57 -27.73 -26.76
C ARG A 7 -1.88 -26.57 -26.04
N VAL A 8 -2.00 -25.42 -26.68
CA VAL A 8 -2.03 -24.08 -26.12
C VAL A 8 -3.11 -23.99 -25.03
N ARG A 9 -2.80 -23.41 -23.86
CA ARG A 9 -3.82 -23.00 -22.88
C ARG A 9 -3.92 -21.49 -22.78
N ARG A 10 -5.18 -21.07 -22.90
CA ARG A 10 -5.74 -19.73 -22.94
C ARG A 10 -5.92 -19.19 -21.51
N VAL A 11 -5.70 -17.89 -21.37
CA VAL A 11 -6.05 -17.05 -20.23
C VAL A 11 -7.57 -16.95 -20.14
N GLU A 12 -8.20 -17.30 -19.02
CA GLU A 12 -9.50 -16.73 -18.65
C GLU A 12 -9.60 -16.48 -17.14
N GLN A 13 -9.96 -15.24 -16.85
CA GLN A 13 -10.30 -14.66 -15.56
C GLN A 13 -11.72 -15.12 -15.20
N ARG A 14 -11.95 -15.55 -13.95
CA ARG A 14 -13.30 -15.63 -13.38
C ARG A 14 -13.42 -14.63 -12.25
N LEU A 15 -13.97 -13.46 -12.59
CA LEU A 15 -14.51 -12.48 -11.67
C LEU A 15 -16.02 -12.76 -11.60
N GLU A 16 -16.50 -13.19 -10.43
CA GLU A 16 -17.94 -13.33 -10.17
C GLU A 16 -18.59 -11.95 -10.18
N ALA A 17 -19.55 -11.76 -11.10
CA ALA A 17 -20.27 -10.52 -11.29
C ALA A 17 -21.55 -10.48 -10.45
N VAL A 18 -21.72 -9.33 -9.81
CA VAL A 18 -22.85 -8.90 -9.00
C VAL A 18 -24.17 -8.96 -9.78
N LEU A 19 -25.21 -9.48 -9.11
CA LEU A 19 -26.61 -9.46 -9.50
C LEU A 19 -27.09 -8.06 -9.91
N ALA A 20 -27.77 -7.96 -11.07
CA ALA A 20 -28.56 -6.78 -11.43
C ALA A 20 -29.90 -7.17 -12.10
N ALA A 21 -30.95 -6.56 -11.56
CA ALA A 21 -32.20 -6.06 -12.16
C ALA A 21 -32.99 -6.92 -13.17
N ALA A 22 -34.20 -7.32 -12.75
CA ALA A 22 -35.25 -7.85 -13.61
C ALA A 22 -36.03 -6.72 -14.34
N PRO A 23 -36.43 -6.90 -15.61
CA PRO A 23 -37.43 -6.08 -16.27
C PRO A 23 -38.81 -6.74 -16.29
N GLY A 24 -39.86 -5.96 -16.03
CA GLY A 24 -41.25 -6.41 -16.02
C GLY A 24 -41.97 -6.31 -17.36
N ARG A 25 -43.18 -6.93 -17.42
CA ARG A 25 -44.36 -6.62 -18.26
C ARG A 25 -45.58 -7.34 -17.64
N ARG A 26 -46.52 -6.58 -17.02
CA ARG A 26 -47.95 -6.31 -17.37
C ARG A 26 -48.81 -7.56 -17.68
N VAL A 27 -50.03 -7.71 -17.13
CA VAL A 27 -51.30 -7.19 -17.68
C VAL A 27 -52.42 -7.04 -16.58
N ARG A 28 -53.16 -5.91 -16.64
CA ARG A 28 -54.58 -5.53 -16.33
C ARG A 28 -55.45 -6.40 -15.39
N ALA A 29 -56.47 -5.88 -14.66
CA ALA A 29 -57.10 -4.56 -14.47
C ALA A 29 -58.19 -4.69 -13.37
N VAL A 30 -59.04 -3.63 -13.20
CA VAL A 30 -60.42 -3.61 -12.62
C VAL A 30 -60.43 -3.30 -11.09
N LEU A 31 -60.98 -2.22 -10.49
CA LEU A 31 -62.00 -1.17 -10.80
C LEU A 31 -61.83 0.13 -9.95
N ARG A 32 -62.43 1.22 -10.47
CA ARG A 32 -62.94 2.53 -9.92
C ARG A 32 -63.07 2.69 -8.37
N ASP A 33 -62.52 3.73 -7.72
CA ASP A 33 -62.97 5.16 -7.50
C ASP A 33 -63.98 5.34 -6.33
N PRO A 34 -64.22 6.52 -5.68
CA PRO A 34 -63.38 7.64 -5.20
C PRO A 34 -63.57 7.99 -3.69
N GLY A 35 -62.68 8.82 -3.12
CA GLY A 35 -63.04 9.86 -2.13
C GLY A 35 -62.92 9.57 -0.61
N ILE A 36 -62.14 10.41 0.08
CA ILE A 36 -62.45 11.18 1.31
C ILE A 36 -61.14 11.54 2.06
N ALA A 37 -61.09 12.78 2.55
CA ALA A 37 -59.95 13.44 3.16
C ALA A 37 -59.75 13.15 4.66
N GLN A 38 -58.48 13.23 5.07
CA GLN A 38 -57.94 13.79 6.34
C GLN A 38 -57.91 12.92 7.64
N PRO A 39 -57.13 13.31 8.70
CA PRO A 39 -55.89 12.63 9.07
C PRO A 39 -55.91 12.02 10.49
N HIS A 40 -55.26 10.87 10.71
CA HIS A 40 -55.02 10.37 12.06
C HIS A 40 -53.59 9.87 12.29
N ARG A 41 -52.94 10.52 13.26
CA ARG A 41 -51.71 10.09 13.91
C ARG A 41 -51.90 8.67 14.47
N ALA A 42 -50.94 7.78 14.19
CA ALA A 42 -50.69 6.62 15.03
C ALA A 42 -49.18 6.45 15.22
N SER A 43 -48.81 6.45 16.49
CA SER A 43 -47.49 6.31 17.11
C SER A 43 -46.81 4.97 16.77
N GLY A 44 -45.61 5.04 16.19
CA GLY A 44 -44.68 3.89 16.10
C GLY A 44 -43.91 3.70 17.42
N PRO A 45 -43.42 2.48 17.73
CA PRO A 45 -42.83 2.18 19.03
C PRO A 45 -41.41 2.75 19.13
N ASP A 46 -41.24 3.69 20.06
CA ASP A 46 -39.93 4.16 20.54
C ASP A 46 -39.17 3.00 21.21
N VAL A 47 -38.16 2.47 20.53
CA VAL A 47 -37.16 1.60 21.13
C VAL A 47 -36.29 2.44 22.06
N ARG A 48 -36.59 2.38 23.38
CA ARG A 48 -35.79 3.00 24.44
C ARG A 48 -34.40 2.35 24.48
N PHE A 49 -33.40 3.01 23.91
CA PHE A 49 -32.01 2.72 24.25
C PHE A 49 -31.69 3.26 25.65
N HIS A 50 -31.11 2.38 26.46
CA HIS A 50 -30.75 2.59 27.85
C HIS A 50 -30.05 3.93 28.13
N ARG A 51 -30.52 4.61 29.17
CA ARG A 51 -29.80 5.67 29.89
C ARG A 51 -28.46 5.14 30.39
N GLY A 52 -27.38 5.84 30.06
CA GLY A 52 -26.25 5.99 30.99
C GLY A 52 -24.96 5.24 30.69
N ALA A 53 -24.32 5.49 29.54
CA ALA A 53 -22.86 5.46 29.46
C ALA A 53 -22.37 6.91 29.35
N ARG A 54 -21.88 7.47 30.46
CA ARG A 54 -21.22 8.79 30.46
C ARG A 54 -19.92 8.65 29.67
N PRO A 55 -19.66 9.44 28.61
CA PRO A 55 -18.33 9.46 28.01
C PRO A 55 -17.36 9.97 29.08
N CYS A 56 -16.32 9.19 29.35
CA CYS A 56 -15.21 9.64 30.17
C CYS A 56 -14.70 10.97 29.58
N LEU A 57 -14.76 12.04 30.38
CA LEU A 57 -14.25 13.37 30.06
C LEU A 57 -12.72 13.35 30.06
N ARG A 58 -12.13 12.57 29.16
CA ARG A 58 -10.83 12.90 28.58
C ARG A 58 -11.15 13.40 27.18
N ARG A 59 -11.26 14.73 27.04
CA ARG A 59 -11.15 15.41 25.74
C ARG A 59 -9.74 15.23 25.19
N ARG A 60 -9.37 14.00 24.84
CA ARG A 60 -8.32 13.80 23.85
C ARG A 60 -8.96 14.28 22.55
N ARG A 61 -8.69 15.53 22.15
CA ARG A 61 -8.99 15.98 20.79
C ARG A 61 -8.51 14.86 19.86
N LYS A 62 -9.39 14.32 19.01
CA LYS A 62 -8.94 13.47 17.91
C LYS A 62 -7.87 14.28 17.20
N ARG A 63 -6.60 13.91 17.39
CA ARG A 63 -5.50 14.50 16.64
C ARG A 63 -5.93 14.33 15.17
N GLY A 64 -5.89 15.41 14.40
CA GLY A 64 -6.35 15.41 13.02
C GLY A 64 -5.63 14.32 12.21
N GLN A 65 -6.02 14.14 10.95
CA GLN A 65 -5.33 13.23 10.04
C GLN A 65 -3.87 13.63 9.79
N GLU A 66 -3.49 14.86 10.16
CA GLU A 66 -2.12 15.32 10.23
C GLU A 66 -1.25 14.33 11.02
N ARG A 67 -0.15 13.88 10.41
CA ARG A 67 0.83 12.94 10.98
C ARG A 67 0.32 11.49 11.19
N GLN A 68 -0.51 10.99 10.29
CA GLN A 68 -0.92 9.57 10.26
C GLN A 68 -0.29 8.78 9.09
N ALA A 69 0.74 9.31 8.45
CA ALA A 69 1.31 8.84 7.19
C ALA A 69 0.24 8.53 6.13
N LEU A 70 -0.85 9.30 6.10
CA LEU A 70 -1.94 9.18 5.15
C LEU A 70 -2.05 10.47 4.36
N GLY A 71 -2.25 10.34 3.06
CA GLY A 71 -2.61 11.50 2.26
C GLY A 71 -3.01 11.17 0.84
N ARG A 72 -3.42 12.22 0.11
CA ARG A 72 -4.16 12.10 -1.16
C ARG A 72 -3.21 12.13 -2.34
N SER A 73 -3.08 10.98 -3.01
CA SER A 73 -2.38 10.82 -4.28
C SER A 73 -3.36 10.79 -5.46
N ARG A 74 -2.85 10.75 -6.69
CA ARG A 74 -3.66 10.51 -7.90
C ARG A 74 -4.41 9.17 -7.86
N GLY A 75 -3.88 8.18 -7.16
CA GLY A 75 -4.51 6.87 -6.98
C GLY A 75 -5.46 6.79 -5.78
N GLY A 76 -5.78 7.94 -5.15
CA GLY A 76 -6.62 8.00 -3.96
C GLY A 76 -5.82 8.18 -2.67
N PHE A 77 -6.50 7.96 -1.56
CA PHE A 77 -5.97 8.15 -0.21
C PHE A 77 -5.15 6.94 0.23
N SER A 78 -3.86 7.13 0.46
CA SER A 78 -2.94 6.01 0.67
C SER A 78 -1.74 6.38 1.55
N THR A 79 -0.94 5.36 1.85
CA THR A 79 0.34 5.43 2.57
C THR A 79 1.40 4.77 1.70
N LYS A 80 2.60 5.34 1.67
CA LYS A 80 3.79 4.71 1.09
C LYS A 80 4.62 4.05 2.17
N ILE A 81 5.07 2.83 1.89
CA ILE A 81 6.07 2.12 2.68
C ILE A 81 7.40 2.25 1.96
N HIS A 82 8.34 2.97 2.55
CA HIS A 82 9.72 3.05 2.10
C HIS A 82 10.51 1.99 2.84
N LEU A 83 11.12 1.05 2.12
CA LEU A 83 11.80 -0.11 2.70
C LEU A 83 13.29 -0.09 2.33
N LYS A 84 14.14 -0.43 3.30
CA LYS A 84 15.56 -0.74 3.13
C LYS A 84 15.74 -2.24 3.38
N SER A 85 16.42 -2.92 2.46
CA SER A 85 16.79 -4.34 2.59
C SER A 85 18.28 -4.53 2.37
N ASP A 86 18.81 -5.67 2.82
CA ASP A 86 20.13 -6.14 2.41
C ASP A 86 20.12 -6.63 0.95
N PHE A 87 21.27 -7.16 0.50
CA PHE A 87 21.42 -7.71 -0.85
C PHE A 87 20.64 -9.02 -1.06
N ASP A 88 20.35 -9.77 0.00
CA ASP A 88 19.56 -11.01 -0.05
C ASP A 88 18.04 -10.75 -0.02
N GLY A 89 17.63 -9.50 0.22
CA GLY A 89 16.23 -9.07 0.31
C GLY A 89 15.63 -9.20 1.71
N ARG A 90 16.46 -9.36 2.75
CA ARG A 90 16.04 -9.31 4.15
C ARG A 90 15.76 -7.85 4.54
N PRO A 91 14.61 -7.55 5.15
CA PRO A 91 14.28 -6.19 5.53
C PRO A 91 15.15 -5.72 6.70
N ILE A 92 15.70 -4.51 6.58
CA ILE A 92 16.55 -3.88 7.60
C ILE A 92 15.76 -2.80 8.34
N ALA A 93 15.13 -1.89 7.60
CA ALA A 93 14.41 -0.76 8.15
C ALA A 93 13.31 -0.29 7.20
N PHE A 94 12.30 0.41 7.72
CA PHE A 94 11.28 1.03 6.90
C PHE A 94 10.85 2.39 7.45
N HIS A 95 10.23 3.20 6.60
CA HIS A 95 9.62 4.48 6.95
C HIS A 95 8.29 4.65 6.22
N LEU A 96 7.34 5.34 6.86
CA LEU A 96 6.00 5.56 6.32
C LEU A 96 5.80 7.02 5.95
N THR A 97 5.12 7.28 4.83
CA THR A 97 4.73 8.64 4.43
C THR A 97 3.34 8.62 3.79
N GLY A 98 2.71 9.80 3.68
CA GLY A 98 1.48 9.95 2.92
C GLY A 98 1.66 9.57 1.44
N GLY A 99 0.56 9.17 0.78
CA GLY A 99 0.57 8.73 -0.62
C GLY A 99 1.07 9.78 -1.62
N GLU A 100 0.90 11.06 -1.29
CA GLU A 100 1.36 12.23 -2.04
C GLU A 100 2.86 12.50 -1.91
N ALA A 101 3.51 11.98 -0.85
CA ALA A 101 4.91 12.26 -0.58
C ALA A 101 5.80 11.75 -1.71
N GLY A 102 6.76 12.56 -2.15
CA GLY A 102 7.75 12.14 -3.14
C GLY A 102 8.74 11.12 -2.56
N ASP A 103 9.24 10.22 -3.39
CA ASP A 103 10.18 9.18 -2.93
C ASP A 103 11.60 9.75 -2.78
N SER A 104 12.01 10.65 -3.67
CA SER A 104 13.38 11.19 -3.71
C SER A 104 13.90 11.77 -2.38
N PRO A 105 13.14 12.57 -1.61
CA PRO A 105 13.59 13.10 -0.32
C PRO A 105 13.86 12.03 0.74
N ILE A 106 13.19 10.88 0.63
CA ILE A 106 13.26 9.80 1.64
C ILE A 106 14.55 8.99 1.53
N PHE A 107 15.29 9.11 0.42
CA PHE A 107 16.56 8.41 0.21
C PHE A 107 17.56 8.61 1.34
N LYS A 108 17.80 9.87 1.73
CA LYS A 108 18.75 10.20 2.81
C LYS A 108 18.32 9.53 4.11
N LEU A 109 17.02 9.63 4.44
CA LEU A 109 16.46 9.03 5.65
C LEU A 109 16.64 7.50 5.65
N LEU A 110 16.42 6.82 4.53
CA LEU A 110 16.65 5.37 4.44
C LEU A 110 18.12 5.01 4.62
N LEU A 111 19.05 5.82 4.10
CA LEU A 111 20.47 5.57 4.35
C LEU A 111 20.81 5.69 5.85
N ASP A 112 20.19 6.64 6.55
CA ASP A 112 20.36 6.90 7.99
C ASP A 112 19.68 5.85 8.89
N LEU A 113 18.65 5.15 8.39
CA LEU A 113 17.88 4.17 9.16
C LEU A 113 18.54 2.78 9.18
N GLY A 114 18.54 2.16 10.36
CA GLY A 114 19.02 0.79 10.57
C GLY A 114 20.36 0.75 11.31
N PRO A 115 21.06 -0.40 11.28
CA PRO A 115 22.35 -0.54 11.94
C PRO A 115 23.41 0.36 11.31
N ASP A 116 24.41 0.75 12.09
CA ASP A 116 25.54 1.57 11.67
C ASP A 116 26.51 0.76 10.80
N ILE A 117 26.06 0.47 9.58
CA ILE A 117 26.78 -0.28 8.56
C ILE A 117 26.81 0.59 7.31
N THR A 118 28.01 0.82 6.80
CA THR A 118 28.19 1.53 5.53
C THR A 118 28.14 0.53 4.37
N PRO A 119 27.07 0.48 3.56
CA PRO A 119 26.99 -0.46 2.45
C PRO A 119 27.92 -0.02 1.31
N ARG A 120 28.50 -0.98 0.60
CA ARG A 120 29.36 -0.69 -0.57
C ARG A 120 28.60 0.00 -1.71
N ALA A 121 27.31 -0.32 -1.85
CA ALA A 121 26.45 0.25 -2.89
C ALA A 121 25.00 0.39 -2.41
N ALA A 122 24.29 1.38 -2.96
CA ALA A 122 22.87 1.58 -2.75
C ALA A 122 22.12 1.42 -4.08
N VAL A 123 21.22 0.44 -4.13
CA VAL A 123 20.31 0.22 -5.27
C VAL A 123 18.99 0.91 -4.97
N ALA A 124 18.54 1.78 -5.88
CA ALA A 124 17.24 2.43 -5.74
C ALA A 124 16.61 2.68 -7.11
N ASP A 125 15.30 2.87 -7.10
CA ASP A 125 14.54 3.14 -8.32
C ASP A 125 14.88 4.49 -8.95
N LYS A 126 14.56 4.61 -10.23
CA LYS A 126 14.71 5.84 -11.03
C LYS A 126 14.06 7.07 -10.39
N GLY A 127 13.02 6.89 -9.57
CA GLY A 127 12.38 7.99 -8.82
C GLY A 127 13.34 8.70 -7.86
N TYR A 128 14.35 8.00 -7.36
CA TYR A 128 15.39 8.52 -6.47
C TYR A 128 16.52 9.26 -7.20
N ASP A 129 16.48 9.33 -8.53
CA ASP A 129 17.47 10.04 -9.32
C ASP A 129 17.38 11.56 -9.06
N ALA A 130 18.30 12.02 -8.22
CA ALA A 130 18.57 13.41 -7.90
C ALA A 130 20.08 13.58 -7.66
N LYS A 131 20.65 14.71 -8.13
CA LYS A 131 22.08 15.03 -7.92
C LYS A 131 22.44 15.01 -6.43
N ALA A 132 21.58 15.57 -5.59
CA ALA A 132 21.71 15.57 -4.13
C ALA A 132 21.78 14.15 -3.53
N ASN A 133 20.88 13.25 -3.94
CA ASN A 133 20.88 11.87 -3.44
C ASN A 133 22.17 11.12 -3.78
N ARG A 134 22.67 11.28 -5.01
CA ARG A 134 23.94 10.67 -5.43
C ARG A 134 25.13 11.29 -4.69
N ALA A 135 25.12 12.60 -4.45
CA ALA A 135 26.16 13.27 -3.67
C ALA A 135 26.18 12.78 -2.21
N ILE A 136 25.02 12.65 -1.57
CA ILE A 136 24.89 12.11 -0.21
C ILE A 136 25.43 10.68 -0.13
N ALA A 137 25.10 9.82 -1.09
CA ALA A 137 25.63 8.45 -1.13
C ALA A 137 27.16 8.44 -1.26
N ARG A 138 27.70 9.21 -2.21
CA ARG A 138 29.15 9.28 -2.44
C ARG A 138 29.91 9.87 -1.26
N ALA A 139 29.37 10.88 -0.59
CA ALA A 139 29.96 11.47 0.61
C ALA A 139 30.10 10.45 1.76
N ARG A 140 29.29 9.40 1.75
CA ARG A 140 29.36 8.27 2.71
C ARG A 140 30.18 7.09 2.20
N GLY A 141 30.86 7.23 1.06
CA GLY A 141 31.58 6.11 0.41
C GLY A 141 30.67 5.05 -0.23
N ILE A 142 29.38 5.34 -0.41
CA ILE A 142 28.40 4.40 -0.97
C ILE A 142 28.26 4.63 -2.48
N ALA A 143 28.42 3.59 -3.29
CA ALA A 143 28.21 3.68 -4.73
C ALA A 143 26.70 3.72 -5.10
N PRO A 144 26.17 4.81 -5.71
CA PRO A 144 24.74 4.90 -6.03
C PRO A 144 24.41 4.19 -7.36
N ALA A 145 23.82 3.01 -7.31
CA ALA A 145 23.28 2.29 -8.46
C ALA A 145 21.81 2.64 -8.71
N ILE A 146 21.59 3.90 -9.06
CA ILE A 146 20.28 4.47 -9.36
C ILE A 146 20.20 4.71 -10.88
N PRO A 147 19.16 4.24 -11.60
CA PRO A 147 18.99 4.58 -13.00
C PRO A 147 18.74 6.07 -13.20
N PHE A 148 19.27 6.63 -14.28
CA PHE A 148 19.06 8.05 -14.61
C PHE A 148 17.69 8.30 -15.24
N LYS A 149 17.07 9.43 -14.89
CA LYS A 149 15.87 9.94 -15.55
C LYS A 149 16.11 10.15 -17.04
N SER A 150 15.05 10.05 -17.85
CA SER A 150 15.14 10.23 -19.31
C SER A 150 15.53 11.66 -19.68
N ASN A 151 15.16 12.63 -18.86
CA ASN A 151 15.50 14.05 -19.00
C ASN A 151 16.79 14.45 -18.28
N ALA A 152 17.59 13.50 -17.80
CA ALA A 152 18.86 13.81 -17.15
C ALA A 152 19.88 14.27 -18.21
N ARG A 153 20.38 15.49 -18.09
CA ARG A 153 21.37 16.07 -19.02
C ARG A 153 22.73 15.36 -18.94
N ASP A 154 23.17 15.02 -17.72
CA ASP A 154 24.52 14.51 -17.44
C ASP A 154 24.48 13.00 -17.17
N ARG A 155 24.11 12.19 -18.18
CA ARG A 155 24.07 10.73 -18.03
C ARG A 155 25.46 10.12 -18.28
N PRO A 156 26.02 9.33 -17.35
CA PRO A 156 27.26 8.62 -17.59
C PRO A 156 27.07 7.50 -18.63
N THR A 157 28.13 7.25 -19.41
CA THR A 157 28.19 6.18 -20.41
C THR A 157 27.99 4.79 -19.79
N PHE A 158 28.51 4.61 -18.57
CA PHE A 158 28.41 3.34 -17.85
C PHE A 158 27.38 3.39 -16.71
N PHE A 159 26.56 2.33 -16.64
CA PHE A 159 25.65 2.07 -15.53
C PHE A 159 25.80 0.61 -15.09
N PRO A 160 25.99 0.32 -13.78
CA PRO A 160 26.22 -1.04 -13.30
C PRO A 160 24.91 -1.87 -13.32
N LYS A 161 24.53 -2.34 -14.52
CA LYS A 161 23.30 -3.12 -14.75
C LYS A 161 23.24 -4.38 -13.89
N ALA A 162 24.38 -5.06 -13.70
CA ALA A 162 24.46 -6.27 -12.88
C ALA A 162 24.07 -5.99 -11.43
N LEU A 163 24.57 -4.90 -10.85
CA LEU A 163 24.23 -4.50 -9.49
C LEU A 163 22.77 -4.05 -9.37
N TYR A 164 22.24 -3.36 -10.39
CA TYR A 164 20.84 -2.95 -10.44
C TYR A 164 19.84 -4.13 -10.52
N ARG A 165 20.24 -5.29 -11.06
CA ARG A 165 19.40 -6.51 -11.03
C ARG A 165 19.07 -6.96 -9.60
N GLY A 166 19.89 -6.58 -8.61
CA GLY A 166 19.62 -6.79 -7.19
C GLY A 166 18.29 -6.21 -6.70
N ARG A 167 17.68 -5.25 -7.43
CA ARG A 167 16.34 -4.73 -7.11
C ARG A 167 15.26 -5.82 -7.04
N ALA A 168 15.44 -6.94 -7.75
CA ALA A 168 14.51 -8.06 -7.72
C ALA A 168 14.32 -8.60 -6.29
N ARG A 169 15.33 -8.49 -5.43
CA ARG A 169 15.27 -8.95 -4.03
C ARG A 169 14.37 -8.07 -3.18
N ILE A 170 14.45 -6.75 -3.33
CA ILE A 170 13.53 -5.84 -2.63
C ILE A 170 12.10 -5.96 -3.17
N GLU A 171 11.92 -6.16 -4.47
CA GLU A 171 10.61 -6.44 -5.08
C GLU A 171 10.00 -7.74 -4.53
N GLN A 172 10.79 -8.80 -4.38
CA GLN A 172 10.37 -10.06 -3.73
C GLN A 172 10.00 -9.83 -2.26
N CYS A 173 10.77 -9.01 -1.53
CA CYS A 173 10.47 -8.65 -0.14
C CYS A 173 9.12 -7.93 -0.03
N PHE A 174 8.86 -6.94 -0.89
CA PHE A 174 7.54 -6.30 -0.99
C PHE A 174 6.43 -7.29 -1.38
N GLY A 175 6.71 -8.24 -2.27
CA GLY A 175 5.78 -9.32 -2.62
C GLY A 175 5.38 -10.14 -1.39
N LYS A 176 6.36 -10.52 -0.54
CA LYS A 176 6.10 -11.22 0.72
C LYS A 176 5.32 -10.33 1.69
N LEU A 177 5.69 -9.07 1.82
CA LEU A 177 5.02 -8.10 2.70
C LEU A 177 3.55 -7.90 2.32
N LYS A 178 3.23 -7.89 1.02
CA LYS A 178 1.86 -7.76 0.51
C LYS A 178 1.01 -9.03 0.68
N ARG A 179 1.58 -10.17 1.08
CA ARG A 179 0.78 -11.37 1.45
C ARG A 179 -0.02 -11.14 2.72
N PHE A 180 0.43 -10.25 3.60
CA PHE A 180 -0.29 -9.88 4.80
C PHE A 180 -1.44 -8.92 4.44
N LYS A 181 -2.69 -9.42 4.43
CA LYS A 181 -3.88 -8.67 3.98
C LYS A 181 -4.01 -7.30 4.67
N ARG A 182 -3.75 -7.21 5.99
CA ARG A 182 -3.81 -5.93 6.73
C ARG A 182 -2.79 -4.89 6.24
N VAL A 183 -1.63 -5.34 5.77
CA VAL A 183 -0.62 -4.46 5.16
C VAL A 183 -1.08 -4.03 3.77
N ALA A 184 -1.47 -4.99 2.93
CA ALA A 184 -1.87 -4.72 1.55
C ALA A 184 -3.07 -3.76 1.44
N LEU A 185 -4.05 -3.91 2.34
CA LEU A 185 -5.27 -3.08 2.36
C LEU A 185 -5.14 -1.82 3.22
N ARG A 186 -3.99 -1.58 3.87
CA ARG A 186 -3.78 -0.44 4.78
C ARG A 186 -4.90 -0.33 5.84
N CYS A 187 -5.22 -1.41 6.56
CA CYS A 187 -6.39 -1.46 7.45
C CYS A 187 -6.36 -0.49 8.65
N GLU A 188 -5.17 -0.15 9.16
CA GLU A 188 -5.06 0.68 10.36
C GLU A 188 -5.43 2.13 10.08
N LYS A 189 -5.98 2.87 11.05
CA LYS A 189 -6.24 4.29 10.83
C LYS A 189 -5.05 5.18 11.17
N THR A 190 -4.21 4.73 12.10
CA THR A 190 -3.10 5.51 12.63
C THR A 190 -1.78 5.08 11.98
N GLU A 191 -0.80 5.99 11.99
CA GLU A 191 0.57 5.68 11.57
C GLU A 191 1.20 4.63 12.49
N CYS A 192 1.13 4.85 13.80
CA CYS A 192 1.71 3.93 14.79
C CYS A 192 1.13 2.52 14.68
N GLY A 193 -0.19 2.40 14.51
CA GLY A 193 -0.84 1.10 14.33
C GLY A 193 -0.37 0.42 13.05
N PHE A 194 -0.30 1.16 11.94
CA PHE A 194 0.18 0.60 10.69
C PHE A 194 1.65 0.20 10.74
N ALA A 195 2.49 1.05 11.32
CA ALA A 195 3.91 0.78 11.54
C ALA A 195 4.10 -0.49 12.36
N ALA A 196 3.30 -0.71 13.42
CA ALA A 196 3.35 -1.93 14.21
C ALA A 196 3.01 -3.18 13.38
N ILE A 197 1.96 -3.12 12.54
CA ILE A 197 1.59 -4.24 11.66
C ILE A 197 2.65 -4.50 10.59
N VAL A 198 3.22 -3.45 9.99
CA VAL A 198 4.32 -3.58 9.03
C VAL A 198 5.55 -4.18 9.70
N ALA A 199 5.94 -3.68 10.87
CA ALA A 199 7.06 -4.21 11.65
C ALA A 199 6.87 -5.70 11.96
N LEU A 200 5.70 -6.09 12.46
CA LEU A 200 5.37 -7.49 12.75
C LEU A 200 5.46 -8.37 11.50
N ALA A 201 4.94 -7.91 10.36
CA ALA A 201 5.04 -8.64 9.09
C ALA A 201 6.50 -8.80 8.63
N LEU A 202 7.31 -7.75 8.75
CA LEU A 202 8.75 -7.79 8.42
C LEU A 202 9.51 -8.72 9.36
N SER A 203 9.19 -8.76 10.66
CA SER A 203 9.76 -9.72 11.61
C SER A 203 9.52 -11.17 11.20
N PHE A 204 8.29 -11.52 10.79
CA PHE A 204 8.01 -12.87 10.29
C PHE A 204 8.79 -13.20 9.01
N ILE A 205 8.92 -12.24 8.09
CA ILE A 205 9.72 -12.42 6.86
C ILE A 205 11.18 -12.67 7.21
N LEU A 206 11.72 -11.92 8.17
CA LEU A 206 13.10 -12.03 8.61
C LEU A 206 13.36 -13.38 9.29
N ILE A 207 12.51 -13.79 10.26
CA ILE A 207 12.62 -15.07 10.96
C ILE A 207 12.61 -16.23 9.96
N LYS A 208 11.65 -16.24 9.02
CA LYS A 208 11.61 -17.29 7.99
C LYS A 208 12.87 -17.28 7.12
N SER A 209 13.44 -16.11 6.83
CA SER A 209 14.66 -16.01 6.02
C SER A 209 15.91 -16.54 6.74
N VAL A 210 15.97 -16.46 8.07
CA VAL A 210 17.10 -16.98 8.85
C VAL A 210 17.04 -18.50 8.94
N HIS A 211 15.85 -19.08 9.11
CA HIS A 211 15.69 -20.54 9.19
C HIS A 211 15.75 -21.28 7.86
N THR A 212 15.66 -20.56 6.73
CA THR A 212 15.70 -21.16 5.38
C THR A 212 17.06 -20.96 4.70
N ALA A 213 17.99 -20.22 5.33
CA ALA A 213 19.32 -19.96 4.81
C ALA A 213 20.32 -20.99 5.35
#